data_AF-A0A0L6JA13-F1
#
_entry.id   AF-A0A0L6JA13-F1
#
_cell.length_a   1.000
_cell.length_b   1.000
_cell.length_c   1.000
_cell.angle_alpha   90.00
_cell.angle_beta   90.00
_cell.angle_gamma   90.00
#
_symmetry.space_group_name_H-M   'P 1'
#
loop_
_entity.id
_entity.type
_entity.pdbx_description
1 polymer ?
#
loop_
_entity_poly.entity_id
_entity_poly.type
_entity_poly.pdbx_seq_one_letter_code
_entity_poly.pdbx_strand_id
1 'polypeptide(L)'
;MEAKVIRWGEDFAVRLSSAEAEELGIREGETVEIVSKTPPPVESRQWHGRRYVDGLPVYTLDEMVAEMRRLGSDFEPPTVDWGPDRGSEIVDDDDPR
;
A
#
# COMPACT_ATOMS: atom_id res chain seq x y z
N MET A 1 -0.09 -11.64 -26.35
CA MET A 1 0.87 -12.74 -26.20
C MET A 1 0.68 -13.36 -24.83
N GLU A 2 0.66 -14.69 -24.75
CA GLU A 2 0.52 -15.44 -23.49
C GLU A 2 1.68 -16.45 -23.41
N ALA A 3 2.40 -16.44 -22.29
CA ALA A 3 3.52 -17.35 -22.07
C ALA A 3 3.40 -17.98 -20.68
N LYS A 4 3.78 -19.26 -20.57
CA LYS A 4 3.70 -20.00 -19.31
C LYS A 4 4.94 -19.75 -18.47
N VAL A 5 4.72 -19.38 -17.21
CA VAL A 5 5.78 -19.31 -16.19
C VAL A 5 6.20 -20.75 -15.84
N ILE A 6 7.50 -21.01 -15.88
CA ILE A 6 8.12 -22.30 -15.54
C ILE A 6 9.13 -22.13 -14.41
N ARG A 7 9.49 -23.23 -13.74
CA ARG A 7 10.54 -23.24 -12.71
C ARG A 7 11.89 -23.54 -13.34
N TRP A 8 12.91 -22.72 -13.05
CA TRP A 8 14.28 -22.89 -13.50
C TRP A 8 15.22 -22.80 -12.30
N GLY A 9 15.61 -23.96 -11.76
CA GLY A 9 16.35 -24.01 -10.50
C GLY A 9 15.49 -23.52 -9.33
N GLU A 10 16.00 -22.51 -8.60
CA GLU A 10 15.27 -21.88 -7.50
C GLU A 10 14.31 -20.78 -7.96
N ASP A 11 14.46 -20.30 -9.20
CA ASP A 11 13.72 -19.15 -9.74
C ASP A 11 12.59 -19.54 -10.68
N PHE A 12 11.75 -18.56 -11.01
CA PHE A 12 10.74 -18.65 -12.07
C PHE A 12 11.23 -17.93 -13.32
N ALA A 13 10.93 -18.52 -14.48
CA ALA A 13 11.28 -17.97 -15.78
C ALA A 13 10.09 -18.02 -16.74
N VAL A 14 10.07 -17.10 -17.69
CA VAL A 14 9.15 -17.14 -18.84
C VAL A 14 9.97 -17.53 -20.06
N ARG A 15 9.54 -18.57 -20.78
CA ARG A 15 10.20 -18.97 -22.02
C ARG A 15 9.57 -18.23 -23.19
N LEU A 16 10.37 -17.42 -23.87
CA LEU A 16 10.03 -16.77 -25.13
C LEU A 16 10.78 -17.48 -26.25
N SER A 17 10.12 -17.69 -27.39
CA SER A 17 10.80 -18.06 -28.63
C SER A 17 11.60 -16.88 -29.17
N SER A 18 12.58 -17.14 -30.05
CA SER A 18 13.38 -16.08 -30.67
C SER A 18 12.52 -15.06 -31.43
N ALA A 19 11.46 -15.52 -32.10
CA ALA A 19 10.52 -14.63 -32.81
C ALA A 19 9.76 -13.71 -31.85
N GLU A 20 9.34 -14.22 -30.68
CA GLU A 20 8.64 -13.42 -29.66
C GLU A 20 9.56 -12.42 -28.97
N ALA A 21 10.81 -12.81 -28.70
CA ALA A 21 11.81 -11.89 -28.14
C ALA A 21 12.13 -10.75 -29.11
N GLU A 22 12.28 -11.05 -30.42
CA GLU A 22 12.48 -10.05 -31.46
C GLU A 22 11.28 -9.10 -31.61
N GLU A 23 10.05 -9.63 -31.61
CA GLU A 23 8.82 -8.82 -31.68
C GLU A 23 8.72 -7.84 -30.50
N LEU A 24 9.14 -8.27 -29.31
CA LEU A 24 9.16 -7.45 -28.10
C LEU A 24 10.41 -6.56 -27.99
N GLY A 25 11.37 -6.71 -28.90
CA GLY A 25 12.63 -5.95 -28.90
C GLY A 25 13.59 -6.29 -27.77
N ILE A 26 13.40 -7.44 -27.11
CA ILE A 26 14.17 -7.88 -25.94
C ILE A 26 15.44 -8.58 -26.42
N ARG A 27 16.60 -8.23 -25.83
CA ARG A 27 17.88 -8.88 -26.11
C ARG A 27 18.39 -9.67 -24.91
N GLU A 28 19.23 -10.66 -25.17
CA GLU A 28 19.92 -11.40 -24.11
C GLU A 28 20.75 -10.44 -23.23
N GLY A 29 20.63 -10.59 -21.91
CA GLY A 29 21.31 -9.75 -20.92
C GLY A 29 20.62 -8.41 -20.62
N GLU A 30 19.51 -8.09 -21.29
CA GLU A 30 18.71 -6.89 -21.03
C GLU A 30 17.89 -7.03 -19.74
N THR A 31 17.85 -5.97 -18.93
CA THR A 31 16.97 -5.92 -17.75
C THR A 31 15.61 -5.41 -18.18
N VAL A 32 14.55 -6.15 -17.85
CA VAL A 32 13.16 -5.81 -18.21
C VAL A 32 12.32 -5.60 -16.95
N GLU A 33 11.34 -4.71 -17.03
CA GLU A 33 10.32 -4.54 -15.99
C GLU A 33 9.14 -5.49 -16.25
N ILE A 34 8.71 -6.22 -15.21
CA ILE A 34 7.59 -7.16 -15.30
C ILE A 34 6.38 -6.58 -14.56
N VAL A 35 5.34 -6.25 -15.31
CA VAL A 35 4.07 -5.73 -14.75
C VAL A 35 2.98 -6.80 -14.85
N SER A 36 2.44 -7.22 -13.71
CA SER A 36 1.27 -8.12 -13.66
C SER A 36 0.00 -7.35 -14.05
N LYS A 37 -0.66 -7.77 -15.14
CA LYS A 37 -1.95 -7.19 -15.57
C LYS A 37 -3.13 -7.66 -14.72
N THR A 38 -3.00 -8.81 -14.07
CA THR A 38 -3.99 -9.27 -13.10
C THR A 38 -3.61 -8.61 -11.77
N PRO A 39 -4.52 -7.85 -11.13
CA PRO A 39 -4.30 -7.48 -9.75
C PRO A 39 -4.04 -8.79 -8.99
N PRO A 40 -3.03 -8.86 -8.11
CA PRO A 40 -2.79 -10.07 -7.34
C PRO A 40 -4.15 -10.51 -6.77
N PRO A 41 -4.50 -11.81 -6.87
CA PRO A 41 -5.73 -12.29 -6.26
C PRO A 41 -5.82 -11.66 -4.87
N VAL A 42 -6.97 -11.11 -4.51
CA VAL A 42 -7.28 -10.79 -3.11
C VAL A 42 -7.45 -12.09 -2.32
N GLU A 43 -6.61 -13.09 -2.61
CA GLU A 43 -6.26 -14.06 -1.63
C GLU A 43 -5.45 -13.30 -0.60
N SER A 44 -5.93 -13.37 0.63
CA SER A 44 -5.20 -13.02 1.83
C SER A 44 -3.88 -13.76 1.83
N ARG A 45 -2.90 -13.29 1.05
CA ARG A 45 -1.52 -13.59 1.29
C ARG A 45 -1.26 -12.89 2.60
N GLN A 46 -1.42 -13.66 3.66
CA GLN A 46 -0.74 -13.50 4.92
C GLN A 46 0.77 -13.50 4.63
N TRP A 47 1.23 -12.47 3.93
CA TRP A 47 2.50 -11.87 4.24
C TRP A 47 2.40 -11.58 5.72
N HIS A 48 3.30 -12.15 6.50
CA HIS A 48 3.22 -12.11 7.94
C HIS A 48 3.01 -10.65 8.38
N GLY A 49 1.79 -10.31 8.83
CA GLY A 49 1.55 -9.16 9.70
C GLY A 49 0.89 -7.88 9.16
N ARG A 50 0.50 -7.71 7.88
CA ARG A 50 -0.10 -6.41 7.45
C ARG A 50 -1.47 -6.51 6.77
N ARG A 51 -2.49 -5.88 7.37
CA ARG A 51 -3.84 -5.71 6.80
C ARG A 51 -3.87 -4.49 5.87
N TYR A 52 -4.66 -4.54 4.81
CA TYR A 52 -4.90 -3.41 3.89
C TYR A 52 -6.40 -3.14 3.72
N VAL A 53 -6.80 -1.88 3.54
CA VAL A 53 -8.18 -1.43 3.24
C VAL A 53 -8.11 -0.39 2.13
N ASP A 54 -8.89 -0.55 1.05
CA ASP A 54 -8.89 0.34 -0.13
C ASP A 54 -7.49 0.58 -0.74
N GLY A 55 -6.61 -0.43 -0.67
CA GLY A 55 -5.22 -0.33 -1.16
C GLY A 55 -4.25 0.37 -0.22
N LEU A 56 -4.72 0.86 0.94
CA LEU A 56 -3.89 1.49 1.97
C LEU A 56 -3.53 0.50 3.09
N PRO A 57 -2.30 0.53 3.62
CA PRO A 57 -1.93 -0.30 4.76
C PRO A 57 -2.67 0.14 6.02
N VAL A 58 -3.19 -0.83 6.76
CA VAL A 58 -3.75 -0.64 8.10
C VAL A 58 -2.61 -0.79 9.11
N TYR A 59 -2.41 0.25 9.90
CA TYR A 59 -1.43 0.29 10.98
C TYR A 59 -2.10 -0.15 12.29
N THR A 60 -1.43 -0.98 13.10
CA THR A 60 -1.90 -1.26 14.46
C THR A 60 -1.53 -0.09 15.39
N LEU A 61 -2.22 0.03 16.52
CA LEU A 61 -1.89 1.04 17.53
C LEU A 61 -0.43 0.88 18.02
N ASP A 62 0.02 -0.35 18.24
CA ASP A 62 1.40 -0.63 18.66
C ASP A 62 2.44 -0.19 17.63
N GLU A 63 2.17 -0.38 16.34
CA GLU A 63 3.04 0.12 15.26
C GLU A 63 3.11 1.64 15.24
N MET A 64 1.96 2.31 15.41
CA MET A 64 1.90 3.77 15.46
C MET A 64 2.66 4.32 16.68
N VAL A 65 2.51 3.69 17.86
CA VAL A 65 3.22 4.08 19.08
C VAL A 65 4.73 3.81 18.96
N ALA A 66 5.13 2.68 18.38
CA ALA A 66 6.54 2.40 18.11
C ALA A 66 7.16 3.44 17.18
N GLU A 67 6.42 3.87 16.15
CA GLU A 67 6.86 4.91 15.23
C GLU A 67 6.96 6.28 15.91
N MET A 68 5.98 6.67 16.74
CA MET A 68 6.05 7.88 17.56
C MET A 68 7.31 7.90 18.43
N ARG A 69 7.63 6.78 19.09
CA ARG A 69 8.85 6.64 19.91
C ARG A 69 10.14 6.72 19.07
N ARG A 70 10.12 6.18 17.85
CA ARG A 70 11.25 6.21 16.93
C ARG A 70 11.53 7.62 16.42
N LEU A 71 10.49 8.38 16.10
CA LEU A 71 10.59 9.77 15.64
C LEU A 71 11.00 10.71 16.77
N GLY A 72 10.54 10.45 18.00
CA GLY A 72 10.89 11.26 19.17
C GLY A 72 10.14 12.59 19.24
N SER A 73 10.51 13.41 20.23
CA SER A 73 9.81 14.67 20.57
C SER A 73 9.84 15.73 19.47
N ASP A 74 10.83 15.67 18.58
CA ASP A 74 10.97 16.64 17.49
C ASP A 74 9.82 16.57 16.47
N PHE A 75 9.06 15.47 16.49
CA PHE A 75 7.91 15.22 15.63
C PHE A 75 6.58 15.17 16.40
N GLU A 76 6.57 15.56 17.68
CA GLU A 76 5.33 15.67 18.44
C GLU A 76 4.53 16.88 17.95
N PRO A 77 3.29 16.69 17.47
CA PRO A 77 2.47 17.80 16.99
C PRO A 77 2.11 18.73 18.16
N PRO A 78 2.03 20.04 17.92
CA PRO A 78 1.63 20.97 18.97
C PRO A 78 0.20 20.69 19.42
N THR A 79 -0.06 20.80 20.72
CA THR A 79 -1.42 20.85 21.23
C THR A 79 -2.11 22.11 20.71
N VAL A 80 -3.18 21.92 19.94
CA VAL A 80 -3.99 23.00 19.40
C VAL A 80 -5.10 23.33 20.39
N ASP A 81 -5.15 24.59 20.83
CA ASP A 81 -6.32 25.15 21.50
C ASP A 81 -7.40 25.44 20.46
N TRP A 82 -8.44 24.60 20.45
CA TRP A 82 -9.59 24.76 19.54
C TRP A 82 -10.53 25.91 19.96
N GLY A 83 -10.21 26.61 21.06
CA GLY A 83 -11.01 27.66 21.63
C GLY A 83 -12.13 27.12 22.53
N PRO A 84 -12.96 28.03 23.06
CA PRO A 84 -14.11 27.63 23.87
C PRO A 84 -15.08 26.78 23.03
N ASP A 85 -15.75 25.82 23.67
CA ASP A 85 -16.79 24.97 23.07
C ASP A 85 -17.99 25.82 22.62
N ARG A 86 -17.84 26.45 21.46
CA ARG A 86 -18.83 27.31 20.84
C ARG A 86 -18.94 26.92 19.38
N GLY A 87 -19.74 25.89 19.10
CA GLY A 87 -20.29 25.71 17.77
C GLY A 87 -21.11 26.95 17.38
N SER A 88 -21.18 27.25 16.09
CA SER A 88 -22.12 28.25 15.54
C SER A 88 -23.60 27.84 15.72
N GLU A 89 -23.84 26.63 16.22
CA GLU A 89 -25.13 25.98 16.46
C GLU A 89 -25.42 25.85 17.96
N ILE A 90 -25.14 26.87 18.77
CA ILE A 90 -25.66 26.88 20.16
C ILE A 90 -27.20 26.85 20.05
N VAL A 91 -27.76 25.67 20.29
CA VAL A 91 -29.18 25.46 20.51
C VAL A 91 -29.42 25.95 21.94
N ASP A 92 -30.23 27.00 22.04
CA ASP A 92 -30.75 27.44 23.32
C ASP A 92 -31.88 26.46 23.70
N ASP A 93 -31.57 25.48 24.55
CA ASP A 93 -32.53 24.49 25.05
C ASP A 93 -33.71 25.15 25.82
N ASP A 94 -33.53 26.41 26.23
CA ASP A 94 -34.55 27.23 26.87
C ASP A 94 -35.29 28.16 25.88
N ASP A 95 -35.03 28.12 24.55
CA ASP A 95 -35.78 28.91 23.54
C ASP A 95 -37.20 28.35 23.38
N PRO A 96 -38.25 29.08 23.81
CA PRO A 96 -39.62 28.57 23.84
C PRO A 96 -40.38 28.83 22.52
N ARG A 97 -39.70 29.09 21.40
CA ARG A 97 -40.33 29.37 20.10
C ARG A 97 -40.97 28.15 19.44
#